data_AF-X1S4Q0-F1
#
_entry.id   AF-X1S4Q0-F1
#
_cell.length_a   1.000
_cell.length_b   1.000
_cell.length_c   1.000
_cell.angle_alpha   90.00
_cell.angle_beta   90.00
_cell.angle_gamma   90.00
#
_symmetry.space_group_name_H-M   'P 1'
#
loop_
_entity.id
_entity.type
_entity.pdbx_description
1 polymer ?
#
loop_
_entity_poly.entity_id
_entity_poly.type
_entity_poly.pdbx_seq_one_letter_code
_entity_poly.pdbx_strand_id
1 'polypeptide(L)'
;MEHYELRVLADYTHTGLQAANTTAKPSPRDVLGELERDERAEVVFAEIFPPVSGGGEEDLKKIIPILDGEKYGEYVSLSGIASSVMAPPKRSIWGNQLYSFGTPMSNNPLLSTTLKYSESITFECLAGAAQITADYRIRLWGYVYKETELPRVFGTMGGGITGRPDLFAQMIDRARGRTLNLAKDTPGGIPVNGDTWKTLPGGKDQSIPKINPFIRFAYNKVATDGMQGDYQFRYDTGNVDDSDENMYFDFNALNALLVVGLGIRADAPGHLAKTALKIAGDYHPKRLIPTTLADNPLHFGLTYPFIFNTLPENPFYYAIPKLERPYLIWNEIGMVIVQDDGTAVVINDLIACITGTRVELKG
;
A
#
# COMPACT_ATOMS: atom_id res chain seq x y z
N MET A 1 -27.72 8.92 -14.72
CA MET A 1 -26.34 8.46 -14.97
C MET A 1 -25.63 8.57 -13.63
N GLU A 2 -25.75 7.54 -12.79
CA GLU A 2 -25.19 7.53 -11.42
C GLU A 2 -23.83 6.79 -11.33
N HIS A 3 -23.45 6.05 -12.38
CA HIS A 3 -22.33 5.09 -12.40
C HIS A 3 -20.93 5.67 -12.75
N TYR A 4 -20.76 7.01 -12.71
CA TYR A 4 -19.47 7.69 -12.97
C TYR A 4 -19.01 8.59 -11.84
N GLU A 5 -19.68 8.53 -10.70
CA GLU A 5 -19.34 9.36 -9.55
C GLU A 5 -18.62 8.54 -8.49
N LEU A 6 -17.62 9.17 -7.88
CA LEU A 6 -16.92 8.58 -6.76
C LEU A 6 -17.91 8.34 -5.62
N ARG A 7 -18.02 7.09 -5.15
CA ARG A 7 -18.91 6.71 -4.06
C ARG A 7 -18.19 5.87 -3.01
N VAL A 8 -18.79 5.79 -1.83
CA VAL A 8 -18.35 4.85 -0.79
C VAL A 8 -18.78 3.46 -1.22
N LEU A 9 -17.82 2.55 -1.33
CA LEU A 9 -18.00 1.14 -1.73
C LEU A 9 -18.06 0.20 -0.53
N ALA A 10 -17.42 0.59 0.58
CA ALA A 10 -17.57 -0.09 1.86
C ALA A 10 -17.42 0.92 3.00
N ASP A 11 -18.21 0.77 4.05
CA ASP A 11 -18.17 1.60 5.26
C ASP A 11 -18.41 0.74 6.49
N TYR A 12 -17.38 0.57 7.30
CA TYR A 12 -17.44 -0.20 8.53
C TYR A 12 -17.08 0.68 9.71
N THR A 13 -17.90 0.66 10.75
CA THR A 13 -17.56 1.19 12.06
C THR A 13 -17.53 0.02 13.04
N HIS A 14 -16.35 -0.30 13.56
CA HIS A 14 -16.24 -1.21 14.67
C HIS A 14 -16.61 -0.47 15.95
N THR A 15 -17.48 -1.08 16.75
CA THR A 15 -17.87 -0.53 18.05
C THR A 15 -17.61 -1.54 19.15
N GLY A 16 -17.15 -1.06 20.30
CA GLY A 16 -16.90 -1.90 21.47
C GLY A 16 -15.54 -2.59 21.45
N LEU A 17 -15.36 -3.52 22.39
CA LEU A 17 -14.06 -4.15 22.66
C LEU A 17 -13.66 -5.14 21.57
N GLN A 18 -12.46 -4.97 21.01
CA GLN A 18 -11.75 -6.01 20.27
C GLN A 18 -10.56 -6.50 21.09
N ALA A 19 -10.55 -7.79 21.41
CA ALA A 19 -9.48 -8.39 22.21
C ALA A 19 -8.13 -8.36 21.49
N ALA A 20 -7.04 -8.30 22.26
CA ALA A 20 -5.68 -8.35 21.74
C ALA A 20 -5.45 -9.58 20.85
N ASN A 21 -4.68 -9.42 19.78
CA ASN A 21 -4.33 -10.45 18.80
C ASN A 21 -5.53 -11.14 18.14
N THR A 22 -6.69 -10.48 18.12
CA THR A 22 -7.88 -10.99 17.42
C THR A 22 -8.16 -10.18 16.17
N THR A 23 -8.82 -10.82 15.20
CA THR A 23 -9.17 -10.21 13.93
C THR A 23 -10.67 -10.00 13.83
N ALA A 24 -11.12 -8.75 13.68
CA ALA A 24 -12.48 -8.45 13.28
C ALA A 24 -12.64 -8.70 11.77
N LYS A 25 -13.70 -9.39 11.39
CA LYS A 25 -13.98 -9.82 10.00
C LYS A 25 -15.44 -9.54 9.65
N PRO A 26 -15.82 -8.27 9.43
CA PRO A 26 -17.18 -7.95 9.02
C PRO A 26 -17.52 -8.66 7.70
N SER A 27 -18.77 -9.11 7.55
CA SER A 27 -19.23 -9.64 6.27
C SER A 27 -19.32 -8.52 5.23
N PRO A 28 -19.30 -8.84 3.92
CA PRO A 28 -19.59 -7.84 2.89
C PRO A 28 -20.87 -7.04 3.15
N ARG A 29 -21.91 -7.69 3.68
CA ARG A 29 -23.16 -7.02 4.05
C ARG A 29 -22.99 -6.01 5.17
N ASP A 30 -22.18 -6.34 6.19
CA ASP A 30 -21.95 -5.45 7.34
C ASP A 30 -21.21 -4.17 6.95
N VAL A 31 -20.48 -4.20 5.82
CA VAL A 31 -19.74 -3.04 5.30
C VAL A 31 -20.40 -2.40 4.07
N LEU A 32 -21.58 -2.88 3.64
CA LEU A 32 -22.26 -2.44 2.41
C LEU A 32 -21.43 -2.66 1.13
N GLY A 33 -20.60 -3.71 1.13
CA GLY A 33 -19.65 -4.02 0.07
C GLY A 33 -20.15 -4.97 -1.02
N GLU A 34 -21.44 -5.30 -1.05
CA GLU A 34 -22.04 -6.18 -2.06
C GLU A 34 -22.43 -5.41 -3.33
N LEU A 35 -22.28 -6.03 -4.50
CA LEU A 35 -22.69 -5.46 -5.79
C LEU A 35 -23.95 -6.14 -6.33
N GLU A 36 -24.66 -5.44 -7.21
CA GLU A 36 -25.66 -6.07 -8.07
C GLU A 36 -24.98 -6.99 -9.10
N ARG A 37 -25.73 -7.97 -9.62
CA ARG A 37 -25.19 -8.99 -10.54
C ARG A 37 -24.52 -8.41 -11.79
N ASP A 38 -25.06 -7.33 -12.32
CA ASP A 38 -24.59 -6.64 -13.54
C ASP A 38 -23.66 -5.46 -13.23
N GLU A 39 -23.15 -5.37 -12.00
CA GLU A 39 -22.21 -4.32 -11.57
C GLU A 39 -20.77 -4.83 -11.48
N ARG A 40 -19.82 -3.93 -11.73
CA ARG A 40 -18.38 -4.14 -11.54
C ARG A 40 -17.79 -2.93 -10.85
N ALA A 41 -16.91 -3.15 -9.88
CA ALA A 41 -16.39 -2.07 -9.07
C ALA A 41 -14.87 -2.03 -9.01
N GLU A 42 -14.34 -0.83 -8.83
CA GLU A 42 -12.93 -0.60 -8.53
C GLU A 42 -12.76 0.28 -7.30
N VAL A 43 -11.99 -0.18 -6.30
CA VAL A 43 -11.60 0.63 -5.14
C VAL A 43 -10.36 1.44 -5.48
N VAL A 44 -10.45 2.75 -5.29
CA VAL A 44 -9.43 3.73 -5.63
C VAL A 44 -8.56 4.07 -4.43
N PHE A 45 -9.15 4.27 -3.26
CA PHE A 45 -8.43 4.55 -2.02
C PHE A 45 -9.23 4.11 -0.80
N ALA A 46 -8.55 4.06 0.35
CA ALA A 46 -9.15 3.81 1.65
C ALA A 46 -9.07 5.07 2.54
N GLU A 47 -9.97 5.16 3.52
CA GLU A 47 -9.83 6.04 4.68
C GLU A 47 -9.94 5.19 5.95
N ILE A 48 -9.03 5.41 6.89
CA ILE A 48 -8.98 4.75 8.18
C ILE A 48 -9.04 5.84 9.25
N PHE A 49 -10.06 5.75 10.08
CA PHE A 49 -10.23 6.55 11.28
C PHE A 49 -9.72 5.69 12.44
N PRO A 50 -8.50 5.94 12.92
CA PRO A 50 -7.83 5.08 13.89
C PRO A 50 -8.55 5.15 15.26
N PRO A 51 -8.52 4.05 16.05
CA PRO A 51 -9.03 4.08 17.42
C PRO A 51 -8.09 4.90 18.32
N VAL A 52 -8.67 5.85 19.04
CA VAL A 52 -7.96 6.71 20.01
C VAL A 52 -8.79 6.77 21.29
N SER A 53 -8.17 6.44 22.42
CA SER A 53 -8.82 6.40 23.73
C SER A 53 -8.01 7.20 24.75
N GLY A 54 -8.65 8.14 25.45
CA GLY A 54 -7.98 8.97 26.47
C GLY A 54 -6.80 9.79 25.94
N GLY A 55 -6.77 10.09 24.64
CA GLY A 55 -5.65 10.77 23.96
C GLY A 55 -4.48 9.86 23.55
N GLY A 56 -4.56 8.57 23.84
CA GLY A 56 -3.60 7.55 23.39
C GLY A 56 -4.12 6.80 22.17
N GLU A 57 -3.21 6.45 21.25
CA GLU A 57 -3.53 5.55 20.15
C GLU A 57 -3.71 4.11 20.61
N GLU A 58 -4.56 3.36 19.91
CA GLU A 58 -4.74 1.93 20.14
C GLU A 58 -4.26 1.09 18.95
N ASP A 59 -3.98 -0.19 19.22
CA ASP A 59 -3.19 -1.08 18.35
C ASP A 59 -4.04 -1.72 17.23
N LEU A 60 -4.65 -0.91 16.35
CA LEU A 60 -5.22 -1.38 15.09
C LEU A 60 -4.09 -1.69 14.09
N LYS A 61 -3.39 -2.79 14.38
CA LYS A 61 -2.12 -3.17 13.75
C LYS A 61 -2.21 -3.23 12.23
N LYS A 62 -3.18 -3.97 11.68
CA LYS A 62 -3.20 -4.31 10.24
C LYS A 62 -4.61 -4.41 9.68
N ILE A 63 -4.83 -3.78 8.52
CA ILE A 63 -6.04 -3.90 7.71
C ILE A 63 -5.69 -4.53 6.35
N ILE A 64 -6.40 -5.59 5.97
CA ILE A 64 -6.23 -6.29 4.69
C ILE A 64 -7.57 -6.33 3.94
N PRO A 65 -7.66 -5.81 2.71
CA PRO A 65 -8.86 -5.95 1.88
C PRO A 65 -9.07 -7.41 1.42
N ILE A 66 -10.33 -7.78 1.24
CA ILE A 66 -10.77 -9.07 0.70
C ILE A 66 -11.65 -8.81 -0.52
N LEU A 67 -11.17 -9.19 -1.70
CA LEU A 67 -11.89 -9.00 -2.97
C LEU A 67 -12.55 -10.32 -3.39
N ASP A 68 -13.87 -10.37 -3.53
CA ASP A 68 -14.61 -11.56 -3.96
C ASP A 68 -14.15 -12.85 -3.23
N GLY A 69 -14.00 -12.73 -1.89
CA GLY A 69 -13.56 -13.81 -1.00
C GLY A 69 -12.04 -14.04 -0.91
N GLU A 70 -11.23 -13.35 -1.70
CA GLU A 70 -9.77 -13.53 -1.73
C GLU A 70 -9.03 -12.43 -0.95
N LYS A 71 -8.17 -12.83 0.00
CA LYS A 71 -7.37 -11.89 0.78
C LYS A 71 -6.27 -11.28 -0.07
N TYR A 72 -6.15 -9.96 -0.02
CA TYR A 72 -5.15 -9.19 -0.78
C TYR A 72 -3.92 -8.77 0.03
N GLY A 73 -3.66 -9.41 1.18
CA GLY A 73 -2.61 -9.02 2.13
C GLY A 73 -1.19 -9.02 1.57
N GLU A 74 -0.93 -9.88 0.59
CA GLU A 74 0.37 -9.94 -0.06
C GLU A 74 0.71 -8.69 -0.90
N TYR A 75 -0.32 -7.91 -1.26
CA TYR A 75 -0.24 -6.70 -2.08
C TYR A 75 -0.57 -5.45 -1.27
N VAL A 76 -1.59 -5.52 -0.41
CA VAL A 76 -2.14 -4.40 0.35
C VAL A 76 -2.21 -4.76 1.83
N SER A 77 -1.34 -4.12 2.61
CA SER A 77 -1.35 -4.15 4.07
C SER A 77 -1.27 -2.72 4.58
N LEU A 78 -2.28 -2.30 5.33
CA LEU A 78 -2.41 -0.93 5.84
C LEU A 78 -2.32 -0.91 7.36
N SER A 79 -1.49 -0.01 7.91
CA SER A 79 -1.53 0.31 9.34
C SER A 79 -2.75 1.18 9.66
N GLY A 80 -3.42 0.87 10.76
CA GLY A 80 -4.54 1.64 11.32
C GLY A 80 -4.23 2.29 12.66
N ILE A 81 -2.98 2.25 13.13
CA ILE A 81 -2.55 2.95 14.34
C ILE A 81 -2.49 4.45 14.05
N ALA A 82 -2.91 5.31 14.99
CA ALA A 82 -3.06 6.73 14.72
C ALA A 82 -1.75 7.39 14.25
N SER A 83 -0.62 7.12 14.90
CA SER A 83 0.67 7.65 14.52
C SER A 83 1.09 7.20 13.11
N SER A 84 0.84 5.95 12.73
CA SER A 84 1.36 5.36 11.49
C SER A 84 0.31 5.07 10.43
N VAL A 85 -0.89 5.62 10.55
CA VAL A 85 -1.99 5.37 9.61
C VAL A 85 -1.57 5.71 8.19
N MET A 86 -1.70 4.73 7.30
CA MET A 86 -1.22 4.84 5.91
C MET A 86 -2.26 5.45 4.97
N ALA A 87 -3.53 5.38 5.38
CA ALA A 87 -4.68 5.87 4.63
C ALA A 87 -5.58 6.73 5.54
N PRO A 88 -5.10 7.86 6.08
CA PRO A 88 -5.90 8.74 6.93
C PRO A 88 -7.10 9.34 6.18
N PRO A 89 -8.09 9.91 6.89
CA PRO A 89 -9.23 10.56 6.26
C PRO A 89 -8.76 11.70 5.35
N LYS A 90 -9.31 11.81 4.13
CA LYS A 90 -8.87 12.77 3.11
C LYS A 90 -8.88 14.21 3.63
N ARG A 91 -9.89 14.58 4.43
CA ARG A 91 -10.02 15.91 5.05
C ARG A 91 -8.89 16.27 6.02
N SER A 92 -8.16 15.25 6.48
CA SER A 92 -7.10 15.36 7.49
C SER A 92 -5.71 15.26 6.87
N ILE A 93 -5.59 15.07 5.54
CA ILE A 93 -4.30 14.99 4.86
C ILE A 93 -3.76 16.40 4.64
N TRP A 94 -2.63 16.70 5.29
CA TRP A 94 -1.89 17.93 5.04
C TRP A 94 -1.36 17.95 3.60
N GLY A 95 -1.61 19.03 2.88
CA GLY A 95 -1.22 19.16 1.46
C GLY A 95 -2.04 18.34 0.46
N ASN A 96 -3.11 17.65 0.90
CA ASN A 96 -4.08 16.94 0.06
C ASN A 96 -3.46 15.89 -0.91
N GLN A 97 -2.34 15.27 -0.52
CA GLN A 97 -1.63 14.26 -1.33
C GLN A 97 -2.11 12.84 -1.00
N LEU A 98 -3.34 12.46 -1.36
CA LEU A 98 -3.89 11.14 -1.04
C LEU A 98 -3.16 9.99 -1.76
N TYR A 99 -2.85 8.90 -1.04
CA TYR A 99 -2.44 7.65 -1.66
C TYR A 99 -3.64 6.96 -2.33
N SER A 100 -3.44 6.43 -3.52
CA SER A 100 -4.43 5.69 -4.26
C SER A 100 -3.83 4.40 -4.80
N PHE A 101 -4.61 3.32 -4.78
CA PHE A 101 -4.21 2.01 -5.32
C PHE A 101 -3.95 2.06 -6.83
N GLY A 102 -4.58 2.99 -7.55
CA GLY A 102 -4.38 3.16 -8.98
C GLY A 102 -5.15 4.37 -9.50
N THR A 103 -5.08 4.60 -10.80
CA THR A 103 -5.87 5.61 -11.49
C THR A 103 -7.15 4.96 -12.01
N PRO A 104 -8.34 5.35 -11.51
CA PRO A 104 -9.61 4.83 -12.02
C PRO A 104 -9.82 5.21 -13.48
N MET A 105 -10.65 4.44 -14.20
CA MET A 105 -10.95 4.69 -15.62
C MET A 105 -9.72 4.73 -16.55
N SER A 106 -8.56 4.25 -16.09
CA SER A 106 -7.34 4.13 -16.88
C SER A 106 -7.32 2.81 -17.65
N ASN A 107 -6.87 2.85 -18.91
CA ASN A 107 -6.57 1.66 -19.71
C ASN A 107 -5.06 1.34 -19.76
N ASN A 108 -4.22 2.13 -19.08
CA ASN A 108 -2.81 1.81 -18.87
C ASN A 108 -2.70 0.77 -17.74
N PRO A 109 -2.16 -0.44 -17.99
CA PRO A 109 -2.14 -1.51 -16.99
C PRO A 109 -1.36 -1.19 -15.71
N LEU A 110 -0.32 -0.36 -15.79
CA LEU A 110 0.50 0.03 -14.62
C LEU A 110 -0.15 1.13 -13.80
N LEU A 111 -1.15 1.82 -14.35
CA LEU A 111 -1.94 2.82 -13.63
C LEU A 111 -3.27 2.26 -13.18
N SER A 112 -3.88 1.32 -13.93
CA SER A 112 -5.18 0.73 -13.63
C SER A 112 -5.11 -0.36 -12.54
N THR A 113 -4.36 -0.12 -11.48
CA THR A 113 -4.13 -1.07 -10.36
C THR A 113 -5.10 -0.86 -9.19
N THR A 114 -6.20 -0.16 -9.40
CA THR A 114 -7.33 -0.12 -8.45
C THR A 114 -7.82 -1.54 -8.12
N LEU A 115 -8.34 -1.75 -6.90
CA LEU A 115 -8.77 -3.09 -6.49
C LEU A 115 -10.09 -3.45 -7.16
N LYS A 116 -10.08 -4.46 -8.04
CA LYS A 116 -11.23 -4.83 -8.87
C LYS A 116 -11.96 -6.03 -8.32
N TYR A 117 -13.27 -5.89 -8.15
CA TYR A 117 -14.15 -6.95 -7.68
C TYR A 117 -15.49 -6.94 -8.44
N SER A 118 -16.18 -8.08 -8.49
CA SER A 118 -17.44 -8.24 -9.22
C SER A 118 -18.62 -8.68 -8.38
N GLU A 119 -18.40 -9.12 -7.14
CA GLU A 119 -19.45 -9.62 -6.24
C GLU A 119 -19.43 -8.88 -4.91
N SER A 120 -18.26 -8.86 -4.25
CA SER A 120 -18.17 -8.28 -2.91
C SER A 120 -16.78 -7.77 -2.52
N ILE A 121 -16.77 -6.78 -1.63
CA ILE A 121 -15.60 -6.26 -0.94
C ILE A 121 -15.81 -6.31 0.57
N THR A 122 -14.81 -6.74 1.32
CA THR A 122 -14.73 -6.55 2.78
C THR A 122 -13.26 -6.43 3.19
N PHE A 123 -12.96 -6.49 4.49
CA PHE A 123 -11.60 -6.47 5.02
C PHE A 123 -11.49 -7.20 6.35
N GLU A 124 -10.27 -7.57 6.70
CA GLU A 124 -9.90 -8.06 8.03
C GLU A 124 -9.15 -6.96 8.79
N CYS A 125 -9.49 -6.77 10.06
CA CYS A 125 -8.88 -5.79 10.96
C CYS A 125 -8.22 -6.51 12.13
N LEU A 126 -6.89 -6.56 12.17
CA LEU A 126 -6.13 -7.19 13.24
C LEU A 126 -5.83 -6.19 14.35
N ALA A 127 -6.25 -6.51 15.57
CA ALA A 127 -5.73 -5.88 16.78
C ALA A 127 -4.35 -6.48 17.10
N GLY A 128 -3.39 -5.64 17.47
CA GLY A 128 -2.06 -6.09 17.88
C GLY A 128 -2.04 -6.59 19.32
N ALA A 129 -0.93 -6.35 20.03
CA ALA A 129 -0.68 -6.93 21.34
C ALA A 129 -1.59 -6.33 22.44
N ALA A 130 -2.10 -5.13 22.22
CA ALA A 130 -3.08 -4.49 23.09
C ALA A 130 -4.52 -4.69 22.56
N GLN A 131 -5.49 -4.68 23.49
CA GLN A 131 -6.90 -4.63 23.11
C GLN A 131 -7.26 -3.25 22.56
N ILE A 132 -8.27 -3.20 21.70
CA ILE A 132 -8.88 -1.97 21.20
C ILE A 132 -10.19 -1.76 21.97
N THR A 133 -10.33 -0.59 22.59
CA THR A 133 -11.50 -0.19 23.39
C THR A 133 -12.28 0.96 22.77
N ALA A 134 -11.64 1.76 21.90
CA ALA A 134 -12.28 2.83 21.17
C ALA A 134 -12.81 2.36 19.81
N ASP A 135 -13.81 3.07 19.32
CA ASP A 135 -14.36 2.83 17.98
C ASP A 135 -13.32 3.20 16.90
N TYR A 136 -13.33 2.46 15.80
CA TYR A 136 -12.58 2.81 14.60
C TYR A 136 -13.46 2.64 13.37
N ARG A 137 -13.12 3.35 12.29
CA ARG A 137 -13.89 3.31 11.05
C ARG A 137 -12.99 3.11 9.85
N ILE A 138 -13.44 2.30 8.90
CA ILE A 138 -12.75 2.08 7.63
C ILE A 138 -13.75 2.35 6.50
N ARG A 139 -13.33 3.14 5.52
CA ARG A 139 -14.08 3.40 4.29
C ARG A 139 -13.25 3.06 3.08
N LEU A 140 -13.88 2.42 2.10
CA LEU A 140 -13.31 2.21 0.78
C LEU A 140 -14.08 3.06 -0.23
N TRP A 141 -13.35 3.83 -1.03
CA TRP A 141 -13.93 4.74 -2.02
C TRP A 141 -13.57 4.31 -3.42
N GLY A 142 -14.51 4.46 -4.35
CA GLY A 142 -14.27 4.07 -5.73
C GLY A 142 -15.48 4.26 -6.62
N TYR A 143 -15.53 3.47 -7.70
CA TYR A 143 -16.53 3.57 -8.75
C TYR A 143 -17.20 2.22 -8.98
N VAL A 144 -18.45 2.26 -9.42
CA VAL A 144 -19.21 1.09 -9.84
C VAL A 144 -19.82 1.35 -11.21
N TYR A 145 -19.63 0.37 -12.08
CA TYR A 145 -20.01 0.38 -13.48
C TYR A 145 -21.05 -0.69 -13.74
N LYS A 146 -21.98 -0.44 -14.65
CA LYS A 146 -22.74 -1.53 -15.27
C LYS A 146 -21.85 -2.26 -16.28
N GLU A 147 -22.01 -3.57 -16.41
CA GLU A 147 -21.21 -4.38 -17.35
C GLU A 147 -21.22 -3.83 -18.79
N THR A 148 -22.37 -3.30 -19.21
CA THR A 148 -22.59 -2.73 -20.55
C THR A 148 -21.82 -1.43 -20.79
N GLU A 149 -21.35 -0.77 -19.72
CA GLU A 149 -20.61 0.48 -19.78
C GLU A 149 -19.10 0.28 -19.91
N LEU A 150 -18.60 -0.86 -19.44
CA LEU A 150 -17.17 -1.17 -19.36
C LEU A 150 -16.41 -1.00 -20.68
N PRO A 151 -16.91 -1.48 -21.85
CA PRO A 151 -16.20 -1.29 -23.11
C PRO A 151 -16.09 0.19 -23.51
N ARG A 152 -17.06 1.02 -23.12
CA ARG A 152 -17.06 2.45 -23.44
C ARG A 152 -16.08 3.24 -22.56
N VAL A 153 -15.94 2.84 -21.29
CA VAL A 153 -15.08 3.53 -20.32
C VAL A 153 -13.61 3.18 -20.54
N PHE A 154 -13.31 1.89 -20.68
CA PHE A 154 -11.94 1.40 -20.68
C PHE A 154 -11.45 0.96 -22.07
N GLY A 155 -12.36 0.57 -22.97
CA GLY A 155 -12.01 -0.02 -24.25
C GLY A 155 -11.22 -1.31 -24.08
N THR A 156 -9.94 -1.28 -24.47
CA THR A 156 -9.00 -2.38 -24.33
C THR A 156 -7.92 -2.00 -23.32
N MET A 157 -7.69 -2.88 -22.34
CA MET A 157 -6.63 -2.74 -21.34
C MET A 157 -5.29 -3.19 -21.94
N GLY A 158 -4.27 -2.34 -21.86
CA GLY A 158 -2.93 -2.66 -22.38
C GLY A 158 -2.87 -2.75 -23.91
N GLY A 159 -1.76 -3.28 -24.44
CA GLY A 159 -1.59 -3.51 -25.89
C GLY A 159 -1.42 -2.25 -26.77
N GLY A 160 -1.50 -1.06 -26.18
CA GLY A 160 -1.39 0.24 -26.87
C GLY A 160 0.05 0.79 -26.99
N ILE A 161 1.08 -0.03 -26.79
CA ILE A 161 2.47 0.45 -26.92
C ILE A 161 2.81 0.56 -28.41
N THR A 162 3.05 1.79 -28.86
CA THR A 162 3.34 2.08 -30.27
C THR A 162 4.52 1.26 -30.78
N GLY A 163 4.29 0.48 -31.84
CA GLY A 163 5.30 -0.40 -32.44
C GLY A 163 5.59 -1.69 -31.68
N ARG A 164 4.89 -1.96 -30.56
CA ARG A 164 5.06 -3.16 -29.72
C ARG A 164 3.72 -3.77 -29.29
N PRO A 165 2.89 -4.26 -30.24
CA PRO A 165 1.60 -4.88 -29.92
C PRO A 165 1.73 -6.21 -29.14
N ASP A 166 2.94 -6.78 -29.12
CA ASP A 166 3.33 -7.94 -28.32
C ASP A 166 3.39 -7.64 -26.81
N LEU A 167 3.50 -6.37 -26.43
CA LEU A 167 3.63 -5.95 -25.05
C LEU A 167 2.30 -5.48 -24.46
N PHE A 168 2.01 -5.99 -23.27
CA PHE A 168 0.92 -5.53 -22.44
C PHE A 168 1.27 -4.23 -21.72
N ALA A 169 2.48 -4.14 -21.15
CA ALA A 169 2.97 -2.98 -20.40
C ALA A 169 4.52 -2.94 -20.32
N GLN A 170 5.07 -1.81 -19.86
CA GLN A 170 6.52 -1.64 -19.62
C GLN A 170 6.78 -0.90 -18.30
N MET A 171 7.52 -1.53 -17.38
CA MET A 171 8.00 -0.88 -16.16
C MET A 171 9.38 -0.28 -16.43
N ILE A 172 9.52 1.02 -16.21
CA ILE A 172 10.73 1.78 -16.57
C ILE A 172 11.32 2.41 -15.32
N ASP A 173 12.54 2.03 -14.99
CA ASP A 173 13.39 2.69 -14.00
C ASP A 173 14.44 3.50 -14.76
N ARG A 174 14.14 4.79 -14.92
CA ARG A 174 15.00 5.72 -15.66
C ARG A 174 16.26 6.07 -14.88
N ALA A 175 16.24 6.00 -13.56
CA ALA A 175 17.39 6.34 -12.72
C ALA A 175 18.52 5.31 -12.90
N ARG A 176 18.18 4.04 -13.11
CA ARG A 176 19.12 2.94 -13.30
C ARG A 176 19.17 2.40 -14.74
N GLY A 177 18.42 3.02 -15.68
CA GLY A 177 18.40 2.61 -17.08
C GLY A 177 17.82 1.21 -17.31
N ARG A 178 16.88 0.78 -16.46
CA ARG A 178 16.29 -0.57 -16.49
C ARG A 178 14.89 -0.50 -17.10
N THR A 179 14.52 -1.53 -17.86
CA THR A 179 13.17 -1.68 -18.42
C THR A 179 12.77 -3.14 -18.37
N LEU A 180 11.58 -3.40 -17.81
CA LEU A 180 10.94 -4.70 -17.81
C LEU A 180 9.73 -4.65 -18.75
N ASN A 181 9.77 -5.48 -19.79
CA ASN A 181 8.67 -5.65 -20.73
C ASN A 181 7.72 -6.73 -20.21
N LEU A 182 6.44 -6.42 -20.14
CA LEU A 182 5.38 -7.34 -19.71
C LEU A 182 4.56 -7.73 -20.93
N ALA A 183 4.46 -9.02 -21.21
CA ALA A 183 3.62 -9.59 -22.25
C ALA A 183 2.55 -10.48 -21.61
N LYS A 184 1.37 -10.55 -22.23
CA LYS A 184 0.28 -11.47 -21.87
C LYS A 184 -0.12 -12.29 -23.10
N ASP A 185 -0.80 -13.40 -22.87
CA ASP A 185 -1.38 -14.26 -23.93
C ASP A 185 -2.60 -13.63 -24.62
N THR A 186 -2.68 -12.30 -24.62
CA THR A 186 -3.69 -11.47 -25.29
C THR A 186 -2.96 -10.36 -26.06
N PRO A 187 -2.31 -10.70 -27.20
CA PRO A 187 -1.67 -9.69 -28.03
C PRO A 187 -2.65 -8.58 -28.41
N GLY A 188 -2.23 -7.32 -28.28
CA GLY A 188 -3.13 -6.17 -28.47
C GLY A 188 -4.01 -5.81 -27.26
N GLY A 189 -3.90 -6.53 -26.14
CA GLY A 189 -4.55 -6.20 -24.87
C GLY A 189 -5.83 -6.99 -24.57
N ILE A 190 -6.42 -6.72 -23.41
CA ILE A 190 -7.62 -7.41 -22.92
C ILE A 190 -8.84 -6.50 -23.16
N PRO A 191 -9.82 -6.90 -23.99
CA PRO A 191 -11.08 -6.17 -24.11
C PRO A 191 -11.80 -6.11 -22.77
N VAL A 192 -12.22 -4.92 -22.33
CA VAL A 192 -12.78 -4.73 -20.99
C VAL A 192 -14.30 -4.89 -21.01
N ASN A 193 -14.80 -5.89 -20.28
CA ASN A 193 -16.22 -6.23 -20.15
C ASN A 193 -16.50 -6.97 -18.82
N GLY A 194 -17.75 -7.38 -18.59
CA GLY A 194 -18.17 -8.05 -17.36
C GLY A 194 -17.41 -9.35 -17.05
N ASP A 195 -17.07 -10.13 -18.08
CA ASP A 195 -16.37 -11.42 -17.95
C ASP A 195 -14.87 -11.26 -17.67
N THR A 196 -14.27 -10.21 -18.22
CA THR A 196 -12.83 -9.94 -18.11
C THR A 196 -12.47 -9.06 -16.92
N TRP A 197 -13.44 -8.44 -16.24
CA TRP A 197 -13.19 -7.45 -15.19
C TRP A 197 -12.17 -7.91 -14.12
N LYS A 198 -12.34 -9.13 -13.61
CA LYS A 198 -11.47 -9.71 -12.57
C LYS A 198 -10.09 -10.12 -13.09
N THR A 199 -9.90 -10.20 -14.41
CA THR A 199 -8.62 -10.58 -15.04
C THR A 199 -7.75 -9.37 -15.40
N LEU A 200 -8.26 -8.16 -15.14
CA LEU A 200 -7.53 -6.90 -15.32
C LEU A 200 -6.56 -6.64 -14.14
N PRO A 201 -5.57 -5.73 -14.29
CA PRO A 201 -4.72 -5.31 -13.19
C PRO A 201 -5.51 -4.89 -11.94
N GLY A 202 -5.06 -5.31 -10.76
CA GLY A 202 -5.76 -5.15 -9.49
C GLY A 202 -6.94 -6.09 -9.26
N GLY A 203 -7.25 -6.99 -10.21
CA GLY A 203 -8.25 -8.05 -10.08
C GLY A 203 -7.63 -9.39 -9.69
N LYS A 204 -8.41 -10.24 -9.00
CA LYS A 204 -7.91 -11.51 -8.45
C LYS A 204 -7.65 -12.61 -9.49
N ASP A 205 -8.40 -12.62 -10.59
CA ASP A 205 -8.39 -13.72 -11.58
C ASP A 205 -7.40 -13.45 -12.73
N GLN A 206 -6.34 -12.68 -12.47
CA GLN A 206 -5.32 -12.34 -13.46
C GLN A 206 -4.49 -13.56 -13.86
N SER A 207 -4.31 -13.76 -15.17
CA SER A 207 -3.23 -14.60 -15.69
C SER A 207 -1.87 -13.93 -15.47
N ILE A 208 -0.80 -14.72 -15.37
CA ILE A 208 0.57 -14.20 -15.35
C ILE A 208 0.85 -13.40 -16.65
N PRO A 209 1.50 -12.22 -16.58
CA PRO A 209 1.90 -11.54 -15.37
C PRO A 209 0.72 -10.87 -14.64
N LYS A 210 0.63 -11.05 -13.32
CA LYS A 210 -0.35 -10.36 -12.47
C LYS A 210 0.22 -9.01 -12.06
N ILE A 211 -0.54 -7.93 -12.21
CA ILE A 211 -0.13 -6.57 -11.90
C ILE A 211 -1.07 -6.04 -10.82
N ASN A 212 -0.51 -5.72 -9.65
CA ASN A 212 -1.28 -5.31 -8.48
C ASN A 212 -0.70 -4.06 -7.82
N PRO A 213 -1.53 -3.26 -7.14
CA PRO A 213 -1.01 -2.19 -6.29
C PRO A 213 -0.16 -2.80 -5.20
N PHE A 214 0.85 -2.09 -4.73
CA PHE A 214 1.67 -2.53 -3.62
C PHE A 214 1.70 -1.45 -2.55
N ILE A 215 1.33 -1.83 -1.33
CA ILE A 215 1.46 -0.99 -0.16
C ILE A 215 1.69 -1.87 1.06
N ARG A 216 2.76 -1.56 1.80
CA ARG A 216 3.23 -2.36 2.92
C ARG A 216 3.88 -1.48 3.97
N PHE A 217 3.76 -1.88 5.23
CA PHE A 217 4.49 -1.29 6.35
C PHE A 217 5.16 -2.38 7.18
N ALA A 218 6.10 -1.96 8.04
CA ALA A 218 6.80 -2.84 8.95
C ALA A 218 7.21 -2.08 10.19
N TYR A 219 7.11 -2.76 11.34
CA TYR A 219 7.73 -2.34 12.59
C TYR A 219 9.00 -3.16 12.82
N ASN A 220 10.00 -2.55 13.45
CA ASN A 220 11.18 -3.28 13.86
C ASN A 220 10.86 -4.17 15.08
N LYS A 221 11.04 -5.48 14.92
CA LYS A 221 10.85 -6.46 16.02
C LYS A 221 12.05 -6.52 16.97
N VAL A 222 13.22 -6.18 16.45
CA VAL A 222 14.49 -6.11 17.19
C VAL A 222 15.01 -4.68 17.12
N ALA A 223 15.65 -4.21 18.18
CA ALA A 223 16.33 -2.93 18.18
C ALA A 223 17.41 -2.86 17.08
N THR A 224 17.75 -1.66 16.62
CA THR A 224 18.93 -1.49 15.77
C THR A 224 20.21 -1.75 16.57
N ASP A 225 21.35 -1.88 15.88
CA ASP A 225 22.61 -2.25 16.53
C ASP A 225 23.33 -1.08 17.22
N GLY A 226 22.92 0.17 16.97
CA GLY A 226 23.61 1.35 17.47
C GLY A 226 25.00 1.52 16.84
N MET A 227 25.24 0.85 15.71
CA MET A 227 26.53 0.88 15.01
C MET A 227 26.41 1.54 13.64
N GLN A 228 25.30 2.24 13.38
CA GLN A 228 25.00 2.88 12.09
C GLN A 228 24.94 1.88 10.93
N GLY A 229 24.70 0.60 11.24
CA GLY A 229 24.54 -0.48 10.26
C GLY A 229 23.19 -0.40 9.53
N ASP A 230 23.08 -1.11 8.41
CA ASP A 230 21.82 -1.23 7.68
C ASP A 230 20.85 -2.16 8.45
N TYR A 231 19.89 -1.59 9.17
CA TYR A 231 18.74 -2.34 9.66
C TYR A 231 17.87 -2.78 8.48
N GLN A 232 17.53 -4.07 8.44
CA GLN A 232 16.72 -4.66 7.38
C GLN A 232 15.40 -5.16 7.97
N PHE A 233 14.28 -4.72 7.42
CA PHE A 233 12.96 -5.25 7.75
C PHE A 233 12.78 -6.61 7.08
N ARG A 234 13.40 -7.64 7.66
CA ARG A 234 13.49 -8.98 7.08
C ARG A 234 12.85 -10.03 7.98
N TYR A 235 11.90 -10.77 7.41
CA TYR A 235 11.16 -11.80 8.14
C TYR A 235 12.04 -13.01 8.48
N ASP A 236 12.85 -13.50 7.53
CA ASP A 236 13.70 -14.69 7.74
C ASP A 236 14.72 -14.55 8.88
N THR A 237 15.15 -13.31 9.18
CA THR A 237 16.09 -13.02 10.27
C THR A 237 15.38 -12.66 11.57
N GLY A 238 14.05 -12.64 11.59
CA GLY A 238 13.25 -12.26 12.75
C GLY A 238 13.26 -10.76 13.06
N ASN A 239 13.56 -9.90 12.09
CA ASN A 239 13.56 -8.44 12.29
C ASN A 239 12.17 -7.82 12.16
N VAL A 240 11.17 -8.57 11.71
CA VAL A 240 9.75 -8.18 11.64
C VAL A 240 8.88 -9.31 12.15
N ASP A 241 7.63 -9.03 12.51
CA ASP A 241 6.72 -10.02 13.10
C ASP A 241 6.08 -10.95 12.07
N ASP A 242 5.80 -10.42 10.89
CA ASP A 242 4.98 -11.08 9.87
C ASP A 242 5.67 -11.03 8.50
N SER A 243 5.44 -12.06 7.68
CA SER A 243 5.83 -12.07 6.26
C SER A 243 5.23 -10.90 5.46
N ASP A 244 4.05 -10.42 5.85
CA ASP A 244 3.41 -9.23 5.29
C ASP A 244 4.14 -7.92 5.66
N GLU A 245 5.07 -7.96 6.63
CA GLU A 245 5.93 -6.84 7.02
C GLU A 245 7.33 -6.96 6.39
N ASN A 246 7.60 -8.01 5.61
CA ASN A 246 8.90 -8.21 4.98
C ASN A 246 9.13 -7.15 3.88
N MET A 247 10.15 -6.32 4.04
CA MET A 247 10.63 -5.36 3.03
C MET A 247 12.00 -5.75 2.47
N TYR A 248 12.33 -7.04 2.55
CA TYR A 248 13.43 -7.67 1.83
C TYR A 248 12.86 -8.44 0.63
N PHE A 249 13.21 -7.99 -0.57
CA PHE A 249 12.65 -8.47 -1.83
C PHE A 249 13.71 -9.22 -2.64
N ASP A 250 13.72 -10.54 -2.50
CA ASP A 250 14.50 -11.44 -3.36
C ASP A 250 13.58 -12.03 -4.42
N PHE A 251 13.32 -11.24 -5.46
CA PHE A 251 12.33 -11.61 -6.46
C PHE A 251 12.84 -12.55 -7.55
N ASN A 252 14.16 -12.69 -7.70
CA ASN A 252 14.76 -13.40 -8.83
C ASN A 252 14.05 -13.03 -10.15
N ALA A 253 13.77 -14.00 -11.02
CA ALA A 253 12.97 -13.81 -12.24
C ALA A 253 11.46 -14.09 -12.04
N LEU A 254 10.99 -14.29 -10.81
CA LEU A 254 9.61 -14.68 -10.51
C LEU A 254 8.70 -13.47 -10.27
N ASN A 255 9.25 -12.39 -9.73
CA ASN A 255 8.48 -11.21 -9.36
C ASN A 255 9.23 -9.93 -9.78
N ALA A 256 8.52 -8.81 -9.75
CA ALA A 256 9.09 -7.48 -9.86
C ALA A 256 8.31 -6.49 -8.98
N LEU A 257 8.97 -5.43 -8.52
CA LEU A 257 8.34 -4.32 -7.81
C LEU A 257 8.85 -3.00 -8.35
N LEU A 258 7.94 -2.16 -8.83
CA LEU A 258 8.24 -0.75 -9.09
C LEU A 258 7.89 0.04 -7.85
N VAL A 259 8.90 0.43 -7.08
CA VAL A 259 8.75 1.26 -5.88
C VAL A 259 8.52 2.70 -6.29
N VAL A 260 7.44 3.32 -5.81
CA VAL A 260 7.03 4.69 -6.14
C VAL A 260 7.07 5.60 -4.91
N GLY A 261 6.79 5.06 -3.72
CA GLY A 261 6.84 5.81 -2.47
C GLY A 261 7.54 5.06 -1.36
N LEU A 262 8.12 5.82 -0.44
CA LEU A 262 8.85 5.36 0.73
C LEU A 262 8.52 6.30 1.87
N GLY A 263 8.12 5.76 3.01
CA GLY A 263 7.86 6.52 4.22
C GLY A 263 8.60 5.93 5.41
N ILE A 264 9.02 6.80 6.33
CA ILE A 264 9.62 6.43 7.61
C ILE A 264 9.18 7.42 8.68
N ARG A 265 8.63 6.95 9.80
CA ARG A 265 8.33 7.86 10.89
C ARG A 265 9.62 8.25 11.60
N ALA A 266 9.69 9.50 12.04
CA ALA A 266 10.74 9.91 12.95
C ALA A 266 10.49 9.19 14.28
N ASP A 267 11.55 8.66 14.88
CA ASP A 267 11.49 8.11 16.22
C ASP A 267 11.46 9.26 17.23
N ALA A 268 10.65 9.15 18.28
CA ALA A 268 10.53 10.21 19.27
C ALA A 268 11.86 10.55 19.99
N PRO A 269 12.75 9.56 20.27
CA PRO A 269 14.09 9.83 20.80
C PRO A 269 15.05 10.53 19.83
N GLY A 270 14.81 10.41 18.52
CA GLY A 270 15.58 11.08 17.47
C GLY A 270 16.90 10.39 17.09
N HIS A 271 16.98 9.08 17.24
CA HIS A 271 18.14 8.25 16.92
C HIS A 271 18.17 7.76 15.48
N LEU A 272 17.14 8.02 14.67
CA LEU A 272 17.19 7.77 13.23
C LEU A 272 18.13 8.74 12.53
N ALA A 273 19.01 8.19 11.69
CA ALA A 273 19.93 9.00 10.88
C ALA A 273 19.51 9.04 9.42
N LYS A 274 19.40 7.87 8.78
CA LYS A 274 19.25 7.77 7.33
C LYS A 274 18.36 6.61 6.91
N THR A 275 17.73 6.75 5.75
CA THR A 275 16.93 5.69 5.11
C THR A 275 17.21 5.68 3.61
N ALA A 276 17.16 4.50 3.00
CA ALA A 276 17.26 4.34 1.55
C ALA A 276 16.61 3.04 1.07
N LEU A 277 16.51 2.89 -0.25
CA LEU A 277 16.39 1.58 -0.88
C LEU A 277 17.80 1.07 -1.17
N LYS A 278 18.10 -0.18 -0.82
CA LYS A 278 19.32 -0.86 -1.26
C LYS A 278 18.96 -1.87 -2.32
N ILE A 279 19.37 -1.65 -3.56
CA ILE A 279 19.01 -2.49 -4.71
C ILE A 279 20.28 -2.93 -5.42
N ALA A 280 20.44 -4.24 -5.65
CA ALA A 280 21.67 -4.84 -6.19
C ALA A 280 22.95 -4.43 -5.43
N GLY A 281 22.83 -4.16 -4.13
CA GLY A 281 23.94 -3.74 -3.27
C GLY A 281 24.18 -2.23 -3.21
N ASP A 282 23.59 -1.45 -4.12
CA ASP A 282 23.73 0.01 -4.17
C ASP A 282 22.59 0.75 -3.47
N TYR A 283 22.90 1.90 -2.86
CA TYR A 283 21.90 2.76 -2.23
C TYR A 283 21.20 3.67 -3.25
N HIS A 284 19.89 3.81 -3.07
CA HIS A 284 19.01 4.63 -3.88
C HIS A 284 18.15 5.52 -2.97
N PRO A 285 18.38 6.84 -2.97
CA PRO A 285 19.46 7.56 -3.68
C PRO A 285 20.86 7.26 -3.11
N LYS A 286 21.91 7.50 -3.90
CA LYS A 286 23.32 7.15 -3.56
C LYS A 286 23.87 7.79 -2.27
N ARG A 287 23.27 8.88 -1.80
CA ARG A 287 23.69 9.58 -0.57
C ARG A 287 22.78 9.28 0.63
N LEU A 288 21.87 8.32 0.49
CA LEU A 288 20.78 8.05 1.41
C LEU A 288 19.92 9.31 1.62
N ILE A 289 18.83 9.18 2.36
CA ILE A 289 17.93 10.27 2.68
C ILE A 289 18.06 10.52 4.20
N PRO A 290 18.32 11.76 4.66
CA PRO A 290 18.31 12.06 6.09
C PRO A 290 16.92 11.84 6.65
N THR A 291 16.81 11.18 7.81
CA THR A 291 15.51 10.83 8.42
C THR A 291 15.46 11.10 9.91
N THR A 292 16.25 12.10 10.32
CA THR A 292 16.36 12.58 11.70
C THR A 292 15.06 13.25 12.17
N LEU A 293 14.93 13.40 13.49
CA LEU A 293 13.81 14.12 14.09
C LEU A 293 13.68 15.59 13.63
N ALA A 294 14.78 16.22 13.21
CA ALA A 294 14.79 17.60 12.74
C ALA A 294 14.55 17.74 11.23
N ASP A 295 14.93 16.72 10.45
CA ASP A 295 14.83 16.69 8.99
C ASP A 295 14.52 15.27 8.52
N ASN A 296 13.24 15.05 8.18
CA ASN A 296 12.74 13.80 7.63
C ASN A 296 11.75 14.07 6.49
N PRO A 297 12.22 14.20 5.23
CA PRO A 297 11.37 14.36 4.06
C PRO A 297 10.58 13.08 3.73
N LEU A 298 10.85 11.96 4.40
CA LEU A 298 10.13 10.69 4.26
C LEU A 298 9.05 10.50 5.34
N HIS A 299 8.79 11.50 6.17
CA HIS A 299 7.80 11.38 7.24
C HIS A 299 6.38 11.13 6.69
N PHE A 300 5.64 10.22 7.31
CA PHE A 300 4.27 9.86 6.96
C PHE A 300 3.42 9.58 8.22
N GLY A 301 2.11 9.53 8.06
CA GLY A 301 1.20 9.33 9.18
C GLY A 301 0.99 10.63 9.96
N LEU A 302 0.79 10.57 11.26
CA LEU A 302 0.51 11.74 12.09
C LEU A 302 1.61 12.79 11.92
N THR A 303 1.24 14.06 11.72
CA THR A 303 2.20 15.15 11.46
C THR A 303 3.12 15.48 12.65
N TYR A 304 2.80 14.97 13.84
CA TYR A 304 3.67 14.97 15.00
C TYR A 304 4.91 14.10 14.74
N PRO A 305 6.13 14.58 15.05
CA PRO A 305 6.43 15.75 15.92
C PRO A 305 6.73 17.07 15.19
N PHE A 306 6.62 17.12 13.86
CA PHE A 306 7.11 18.24 13.07
C PHE A 306 6.23 19.48 13.11
N ILE A 307 4.92 19.31 12.92
CA ILE A 307 3.96 20.42 12.94
C ILE A 307 2.78 20.06 13.83
N PHE A 308 2.09 21.10 14.31
CA PHE A 308 0.96 20.95 15.24
C PHE A 308 1.31 20.14 16.50
N ASN A 309 2.57 20.21 16.92
CA ASN A 309 3.14 19.42 18.02
C ASN A 309 2.78 19.93 19.42
N THR A 310 2.08 21.06 19.51
CA THR A 310 1.53 21.62 20.75
C THR A 310 0.01 21.53 20.83
N LEU A 311 -0.66 20.95 19.83
CA LEU A 311 -2.11 20.78 19.88
C LEU A 311 -2.47 19.67 20.89
N PRO A 312 -3.51 19.84 21.71
CA PRO A 312 -4.01 18.78 22.58
C PRO A 312 -4.40 17.53 21.80
N GLU A 313 -4.91 17.71 20.58
CA GLU A 313 -5.20 16.66 19.62
C GLU A 313 -4.74 17.13 18.23
N ASN A 314 -3.88 16.35 17.58
CA ASN A 314 -3.40 16.66 16.23
C ASN A 314 -4.22 15.87 15.20
N PRO A 315 -5.12 16.51 14.42
CA PRO A 315 -5.97 15.80 13.48
C PRO A 315 -5.35 15.66 12.09
N PHE A 316 -4.08 16.04 11.90
CA PHE A 316 -3.44 16.14 10.59
C PHE A 316 -2.38 15.08 10.34
N TYR A 317 -2.37 14.57 9.11
CA TYR A 317 -1.48 13.50 8.66
C TYR A 317 -0.73 13.90 7.39
N TYR A 318 0.52 13.47 7.28
CA TYR A 318 1.24 13.42 6.01
C TYR A 318 0.93 12.11 5.31
N ALA A 319 0.68 12.20 4.00
CA ALA A 319 0.62 11.01 3.18
C ALA A 319 2.02 10.42 2.95
N ILE A 320 2.05 9.18 2.44
CA ILE A 320 3.29 8.49 2.13
C ILE A 320 4.06 9.27 1.03
N PRO A 321 5.28 9.73 1.30
CA PRO A 321 6.05 10.50 0.33
C PRO A 321 6.37 9.70 -0.94
N LYS A 322 6.25 10.37 -2.09
CA LYS A 322 6.69 9.82 -3.36
C LYS A 322 8.18 10.06 -3.54
N LEU A 323 8.86 9.06 -4.06
CA LEU A 323 10.25 9.21 -4.50
C LEU A 323 10.30 10.14 -5.72
N GLU A 324 11.41 10.86 -5.90
CA GLU A 324 11.65 11.70 -7.09
C GLU A 324 11.44 10.90 -8.39
N ARG A 325 11.84 9.63 -8.37
CA ARG A 325 11.71 8.67 -9.46
C ARG A 325 11.39 7.29 -8.89
N PRO A 326 10.63 6.47 -9.64
CA PRO A 326 10.39 5.10 -9.23
C PRO A 326 11.63 4.23 -9.46
N TYR A 327 11.79 3.18 -8.64
CA TYR A 327 12.88 2.21 -8.72
C TYR A 327 12.36 0.79 -8.92
N LEU A 328 12.94 0.05 -9.88
CA LEU A 328 12.47 -1.28 -10.26
C LEU A 328 13.29 -2.40 -9.62
N ILE A 329 12.75 -3.15 -8.66
CA ILE A 329 13.41 -4.36 -8.16
C ILE A 329 12.98 -5.53 -9.06
N TRP A 330 13.88 -6.06 -9.88
CA TRP A 330 13.61 -7.22 -10.75
C TRP A 330 14.91 -7.96 -11.10
N ASN A 331 14.93 -9.29 -10.95
CA ASN A 331 16.12 -10.13 -11.16
C ASN A 331 17.34 -9.64 -10.36
N GLU A 332 17.07 -9.11 -9.17
CA GLU A 332 18.02 -8.56 -8.21
C GLU A 332 17.36 -8.50 -6.84
N ILE A 333 18.17 -8.39 -5.80
CA ILE A 333 17.68 -8.16 -4.43
C ILE A 333 17.46 -6.67 -4.23
N GLY A 334 16.32 -6.30 -3.68
CA GLY A 334 16.03 -4.96 -3.20
C GLY A 334 15.53 -4.99 -1.77
N MET A 335 15.84 -3.97 -0.98
CA MET A 335 15.37 -3.88 0.42
C MET A 335 15.23 -2.44 0.88
N VAL A 336 14.35 -2.19 1.84
CA VAL A 336 14.34 -0.94 2.62
C VAL A 336 15.38 -1.06 3.73
N ILE A 337 16.26 -0.07 3.84
CA ILE A 337 17.26 0.00 4.91
C ILE A 337 17.11 1.27 5.71
N VAL A 338 17.47 1.17 6.99
CA VAL A 338 17.48 2.28 7.94
C VAL A 338 18.79 2.22 8.73
N GLN A 339 19.39 3.37 8.99
CA GLN A 339 20.58 3.52 9.82
C GLN A 339 20.25 4.41 11.02
N ASP A 340 20.72 3.98 12.19
CA ASP A 340 20.71 4.81 13.39
C ASP A 340 21.88 5.81 13.42
N ASP A 341 21.89 6.68 14.43
CA ASP A 341 22.90 7.72 14.64
C ASP A 341 24.13 7.24 15.45
N GLY A 342 24.21 5.96 15.79
CA GLY A 342 25.15 5.41 16.77
C GLY A 342 24.51 5.08 18.11
N THR A 343 23.20 5.31 18.24
CA THR A 343 22.36 4.88 19.37
C THR A 343 21.26 3.97 18.85
N ALA A 344 21.06 2.82 19.49
CA ALA A 344 20.05 1.87 19.02
C ALA A 344 18.63 2.47 19.11
N VAL A 345 17.86 2.33 18.01
CA VAL A 345 16.41 2.57 18.02
C VAL A 345 15.75 1.33 18.61
N VAL A 346 14.92 1.51 19.64
CA VAL A 346 14.31 0.40 20.38
C VAL A 346 13.23 -0.31 19.56
N ILE A 347 12.81 -1.48 20.04
CA ILE A 347 11.77 -2.31 19.42
C ILE A 347 10.47 -1.51 19.29
N ASN A 348 9.78 -1.64 18.16
CA ASN A 348 8.54 -0.96 17.77
C ASN A 348 8.61 0.57 17.57
N ASP A 349 9.77 1.20 17.78
CA ASP A 349 9.93 2.65 17.57
C ASP A 349 10.31 3.01 16.12
N LEU A 350 10.75 2.02 15.33
CA LEU A 350 11.07 2.18 13.92
C LEU A 350 9.96 1.59 13.05
N ILE A 351 9.27 2.47 12.31
CA ILE A 351 8.26 2.10 11.32
C ILE A 351 8.55 2.69 9.94
N ALA A 352 8.61 1.79 8.95
CA ALA A 352 8.70 2.12 7.54
C ALA A 352 7.42 1.75 6.80
N CYS A 353 7.19 2.41 5.66
CA CYS A 353 6.25 1.95 4.65
C CYS A 353 6.78 2.14 3.24
N ILE A 354 6.23 1.36 2.31
CA ILE A 354 6.59 1.38 0.90
C ILE A 354 5.33 1.27 0.05
N THR A 355 5.31 1.98 -1.08
CA THR A 355 4.22 1.90 -2.07
C THR A 355 4.77 1.70 -3.47
N GLY A 356 3.98 1.09 -4.34
CA GLY A 356 4.39 0.80 -5.71
C GLY A 356 3.43 -0.08 -6.49
N THR A 357 3.97 -0.76 -7.49
CA THR A 357 3.27 -1.76 -8.30
C THR A 357 4.05 -3.07 -8.25
N ARG A 358 3.43 -4.13 -7.75
CA ARG A 358 4.00 -5.48 -7.71
C ARG A 358 3.53 -6.27 -8.93
N VAL A 359 4.45 -7.00 -9.55
CA VAL A 359 4.17 -7.85 -10.70
C VAL A 359 4.66 -9.26 -10.44
N GLU A 360 3.77 -10.23 -10.57
CA GLU A 360 4.12 -11.65 -10.58
C GLU A 360 4.38 -12.07 -12.01
N LEU A 361 5.58 -12.54 -12.31
CA LEU A 361 6.04 -12.86 -13.66
C LEU A 361 5.96 -14.35 -13.97
N LYS A 362 5.93 -15.21 -12.95
CA LYS A 362 5.79 -16.67 -13.04
C LYS A 362 5.09 -17.17 -11.78
N GLY A 363 4.29 -18.23 -11.91
CA GLY A 363 3.58 -18.91 -10.82
C GLY A 363 3.90 -20.39 -10.80
#